data_AF-A0AAW9D5R5-F1
#
_entry.id   AF-A0AAW9D5R5-F1
#
_cell.length_a   1.000
_cell.length_b   1.000
_cell.length_c   1.000
_cell.angle_alpha   90.00
_cell.angle_beta   90.00
_cell.angle_gamma   90.00
#
_symmetry.space_group_name_H-M   'P 1'
#
loop_
_entity.id
_entity.type
_entity.pdbx_description
1 polymer ?
#
loop_
_entity_poly.entity_id
_entity_poly.type
_entity_poly.pdbx_seq_one_letter_code
_entity_poly.pdbx_strand_id
1 'polypeptide(L)'
;MKRITTYKHPTSYNEIVAHANAVHARRLAQLKKAEKHIRAIEHDLTLVAESGVYIDVDEHSMRLEDCRAGDEYRYSGRAKWALRIYAGIFSETGDRAVRAFLALGWIVERIDIAPNRANLLLRRPKTQSRLILDCSMELAQRLQPQEAE
;
A
#
# COMPACT_ATOMS: atom_id res chain seq x y z
N MET A 1 -2.29 17.64 -27.44
CA MET A 1 -3.10 17.95 -26.23
C MET A 1 -4.00 16.77 -25.91
N LYS A 2 -3.88 16.14 -24.73
CA LYS A 2 -4.81 15.07 -24.31
C LYS A 2 -6.14 15.72 -23.93
N ARG A 3 -7.25 15.30 -24.56
CA ARG A 3 -8.60 15.76 -24.19
C ARG A 3 -8.85 15.42 -22.73
N ILE A 4 -9.19 16.42 -21.93
CA ILE A 4 -9.72 16.23 -20.58
C ILE A 4 -11.13 15.67 -20.79
N THR A 5 -11.28 14.36 -20.69
CA THR A 5 -12.59 13.74 -20.62
C THR A 5 -13.20 14.10 -19.27
N THR A 6 -14.15 15.03 -19.26
CA THR A 6 -14.99 15.30 -18.08
C THR A 6 -15.63 14.00 -17.64
N TYR A 7 -15.44 13.64 -16.38
CA TYR A 7 -16.05 12.44 -15.80
C TYR A 7 -17.58 12.54 -15.95
N LYS A 8 -18.19 11.54 -16.60
CA LYS A 8 -19.65 11.39 -16.70
C LYS A 8 -20.05 10.26 -15.76
N HIS A 9 -20.94 10.54 -14.82
CA HIS A 9 -21.52 9.50 -13.98
C HIS A 9 -22.38 8.57 -14.83
N PRO A 10 -22.23 7.23 -14.72
CA PRO A 10 -23.11 6.29 -15.41
C PRO A 10 -24.57 6.48 -14.96
N THR A 11 -25.53 6.57 -15.89
CA THR A 11 -26.95 6.73 -15.55
C THR A 11 -27.86 5.66 -16.15
N SER A 12 -27.35 4.85 -17.08
CA SER A 12 -28.05 3.67 -17.61
C SER A 12 -27.39 2.37 -17.19
N TYR A 13 -28.13 1.26 -17.22
CA TYR A 13 -27.60 -0.08 -16.94
C TYR A 13 -26.36 -0.39 -17.79
N ASN A 14 -26.41 -0.12 -19.10
CA ASN A 14 -25.28 -0.38 -20.01
C ASN A 14 -24.05 0.44 -19.65
N GLU A 15 -24.22 1.71 -19.24
CA GLU A 15 -23.11 2.54 -18.78
C GLU A 15 -22.53 2.05 -17.44
N ILE A 16 -23.38 1.59 -16.53
CA ILE A 16 -22.96 1.01 -15.23
C ILE A 16 -22.14 -0.26 -15.47
N VAL A 17 -22.63 -1.16 -16.33
CA VAL A 17 -21.90 -2.40 -16.69
C VAL A 17 -20.57 -2.08 -17.37
N ALA A 18 -20.56 -1.14 -18.33
CA ALA A 18 -19.32 -0.70 -18.99
C ALA A 18 -18.31 -0.12 -17.99
N HIS A 19 -18.79 0.67 -17.02
CA HIS A 19 -17.95 1.20 -15.95
C HIS A 19 -17.35 0.08 -15.08
N ALA A 20 -18.16 -0.87 -14.63
CA ALA A 20 -17.70 -2.01 -13.82
C ALA A 20 -16.65 -2.84 -14.56
N ASN A 21 -16.86 -3.13 -15.84
CA ASN A 21 -15.88 -3.83 -16.68
C ASN A 21 -14.56 -3.05 -16.80
N ALA A 22 -14.63 -1.72 -16.95
CA ALA A 22 -13.44 -0.88 -17.01
C ALA A 22 -12.68 -0.82 -15.67
N VAL A 23 -13.38 -0.85 -14.53
CA VAL A 23 -12.76 -0.98 -13.20
C VAL A 23 -12.06 -2.33 -13.08
N HIS A 24 -12.73 -3.43 -13.42
CA HIS A 24 -12.16 -4.77 -13.37
C HIS A 24 -10.92 -4.92 -14.25
N ALA A 25 -10.97 -4.44 -15.49
CA ALA A 25 -9.82 -4.48 -16.41
C ALA A 25 -8.62 -3.67 -15.87
N ARG A 26 -8.87 -2.49 -15.30
CA ARG A 26 -7.83 -1.69 -14.64
C ARG A 26 -7.23 -2.43 -13.44
N ARG A 27 -8.07 -3.10 -12.65
CA ARG A 27 -7.61 -3.89 -11.49
C ARG A 27 -6.70 -5.04 -11.90
N LEU A 28 -7.08 -5.82 -12.91
CA LEU A 28 -6.24 -6.89 -13.43
C LEU A 28 -4.90 -6.36 -13.96
N ALA A 29 -4.90 -5.23 -14.65
CA ALA A 29 -3.68 -4.59 -15.13
C ALA A 29 -2.76 -4.15 -13.98
N GLN A 30 -3.32 -3.62 -12.88
CA GLN A 30 -2.57 -3.26 -11.68
C GLN A 30 -1.94 -4.47 -11.00
N LEU A 31 -2.68 -5.56 -10.83
CA LEU A 31 -2.17 -6.81 -10.26
C LEU A 31 -1.05 -7.38 -11.12
N LYS A 32 -1.23 -7.42 -12.45
CA LYS A 32 -0.19 -7.87 -13.38
C LYS A 32 1.08 -7.00 -13.29
N LYS A 33 0.93 -5.69 -13.12
CA LYS A 33 2.06 -4.77 -12.93
C LYS A 33 2.77 -5.03 -11.58
N ALA A 34 2.01 -5.38 -10.54
CA ALA A 34 2.51 -5.64 -9.20
C ALA A 34 3.03 -7.08 -8.98
N GLU A 35 2.77 -8.01 -9.91
CA GLU A 35 3.00 -9.45 -9.76
C GLU A 35 4.37 -9.80 -9.17
N LYS A 36 5.45 -9.23 -9.71
CA LYS A 36 6.81 -9.47 -9.21
C LYS A 36 6.96 -9.13 -7.72
N HIS A 37 6.35 -8.04 -7.26
CA HIS A 37 6.45 -7.59 -5.87
C HIS A 37 5.56 -8.44 -4.96
N ILE A 38 4.37 -8.83 -5.43
CA ILE A 38 3.47 -9.72 -4.71
C ILE A 38 4.12 -11.09 -4.49
N ARG A 39 4.66 -11.71 -5.56
CA ARG A 39 5.37 -12.99 -5.48
C ARG A 39 6.59 -12.92 -4.57
N ALA A 40 7.31 -11.80 -4.56
CA ALA A 40 8.49 -11.63 -3.72
C ALA A 40 8.18 -11.65 -2.20
N ILE A 41 6.93 -11.46 -1.79
CA ILE A 41 6.51 -11.45 -0.39
C ILE A 41 5.48 -12.55 -0.08
N GLU A 42 5.20 -13.46 -1.02
CA GLU A 42 4.13 -14.47 -0.91
C GLU A 42 4.24 -15.34 0.34
N HIS A 43 5.47 -15.72 0.70
CA HIS A 43 5.73 -16.44 1.94
C HIS A 43 5.37 -15.61 3.18
N ASP A 44 5.78 -14.34 3.24
CA ASP A 44 5.46 -13.45 4.36
C ASP A 44 3.95 -13.22 4.45
N LEU A 45 3.25 -13.08 3.33
CA LEU A 45 1.77 -12.97 3.29
C LEU A 45 1.10 -14.21 3.89
N THR A 46 1.63 -15.40 3.62
CA THR A 46 1.12 -16.66 4.18
C THR A 46 1.30 -16.68 5.70
N LEU A 47 2.48 -16.33 6.20
CA LEU A 47 2.76 -16.27 7.64
C LEU A 47 1.90 -15.22 8.36
N VAL A 48 1.66 -14.07 7.72
CA VAL A 48 0.73 -13.05 8.26
C VAL A 48 -0.68 -13.61 8.35
N ALA A 49 -1.16 -14.33 7.34
CA ALA A 49 -2.47 -14.98 7.37
C ALA A 49 -2.58 -16.05 8.47
N GLU A 50 -1.53 -16.87 8.66
CA GLU A 50 -1.45 -17.86 9.73
C GLU A 50 -1.51 -17.23 11.13
N SER A 51 -1.06 -15.98 11.28
CA SER A 51 -1.20 -15.20 12.52
C SER A 51 -2.62 -14.61 12.73
N GLY A 52 -3.57 -14.93 11.85
CA GLY A 52 -4.95 -14.45 11.91
C GLY A 52 -5.13 -13.02 11.43
N VAL A 53 -4.21 -12.51 10.61
CA VAL A 53 -4.29 -11.19 9.97
C VAL A 53 -4.48 -11.38 8.47
N TYR A 54 -5.64 -10.95 7.96
CA TYR A 54 -5.96 -11.07 6.54
C TYR A 54 -5.74 -9.75 5.81
N ILE A 55 -5.11 -9.85 4.64
CA ILE A 55 -4.86 -8.71 3.77
C ILE A 55 -6.00 -8.56 2.77
N ASP A 56 -6.44 -7.33 2.55
CA ASP A 56 -7.46 -7.00 1.57
C ASP A 56 -6.95 -7.25 0.14
N VAL A 57 -7.85 -7.66 -0.74
CA VAL A 57 -7.60 -7.96 -2.15
C VAL A 57 -8.35 -7.02 -3.10
N ASP A 58 -9.07 -6.04 -2.56
CA ASP A 58 -9.81 -5.00 -3.28
C ASP A 58 -8.95 -4.10 -4.17
N GLU A 59 -9.55 -3.09 -4.79
CA GLU A 59 -8.84 -2.20 -5.71
C GLU A 59 -7.80 -1.25 -5.07
N HIS A 60 -7.82 -1.12 -3.75
CA HIS A 60 -6.90 -0.25 -3.01
C HIS A 60 -5.66 -1.00 -2.53
N SER A 61 -5.74 -2.33 -2.36
CA SER A 61 -4.64 -3.19 -1.94
C SER A 61 -3.86 -3.82 -3.11
N MET A 62 -2.71 -4.42 -2.83
CA MET A 62 -1.86 -5.15 -3.78
C MET A 62 -1.49 -4.37 -5.05
N ARG A 63 -1.30 -3.06 -4.94
CA ARG A 63 -0.93 -2.18 -6.05
C ARG A 63 0.41 -1.50 -5.80
N LEU A 64 1.13 -1.18 -6.88
CA LEU A 64 2.38 -0.43 -6.77
C LEU A 64 2.09 1.06 -6.60
N GLU A 65 2.68 1.64 -5.57
CA GLU A 65 2.69 3.08 -5.31
C GLU A 65 4.12 3.59 -5.32
N ASP A 66 4.29 4.80 -5.86
CA ASP A 66 5.57 5.49 -5.81
C ASP A 66 5.78 6.01 -4.38
N CYS A 67 6.87 5.57 -3.75
CA CYS A 67 7.16 5.82 -2.34
C CYS A 67 8.31 6.80 -2.13
N ARG A 68 8.69 7.56 -3.18
CA ARG A 68 9.65 8.66 -3.05
C ARG A 68 9.22 9.66 -1.97
N ALA A 69 10.19 10.19 -1.23
CA ALA A 69 9.93 11.27 -0.29
C ALA A 69 9.62 12.58 -1.04
N GLY A 70 8.95 13.53 -0.38
CA GLY A 70 8.47 14.77 -1.02
C GLY A 70 9.60 15.62 -1.64
N ASP A 71 10.78 15.59 -1.06
CA ASP A 71 12.01 16.22 -1.55
C ASP A 71 12.62 15.48 -2.76
N GLU A 72 12.49 14.15 -2.82
CA GLU A 72 12.94 13.32 -3.93
C GLU A 72 12.14 13.52 -5.23
N TYR A 73 10.95 14.13 -5.16
CA TYR A 73 10.17 14.48 -6.35
C TYR A 73 10.77 15.67 -7.13
N ARG A 74 11.53 16.55 -6.47
CA ARG A 74 12.10 17.77 -7.09
C ARG A 74 13.33 17.48 -7.94
N TYR A 75 14.05 16.42 -7.61
CA TYR A 75 15.20 15.95 -8.37
C TYR A 75 14.74 14.82 -9.28
N SER A 76 15.34 14.66 -10.45
CA SER A 76 15.01 13.62 -11.46
C SER A 76 15.35 12.18 -11.00
N GLY A 77 15.09 11.86 -9.73
CA GLY A 77 15.35 10.58 -9.11
C GLY A 77 14.51 9.47 -9.71
N ARG A 78 15.14 8.29 -9.85
CA ARG A 78 14.48 7.05 -10.26
C ARG A 78 13.31 6.75 -9.32
N ALA A 79 12.15 6.42 -9.89
CA ALA A 79 10.97 6.03 -9.11
C ALA A 79 11.32 4.87 -8.15
N LYS A 80 10.85 4.99 -6.91
CA LYS A 80 10.93 3.94 -5.89
C LYS A 80 9.53 3.38 -5.72
N TRP A 81 9.39 2.07 -5.90
CA TRP A 81 8.08 1.42 -5.83
C TRP A 81 7.94 0.65 -4.52
N ALA A 82 6.77 0.75 -3.91
CA ALA A 82 6.34 -0.08 -2.80
C ALA A 82 5.00 -0.73 -3.12
N LEU A 83 4.75 -1.90 -2.55
CA LEU A 83 3.46 -2.56 -2.63
C LEU A 83 2.55 -2.00 -1.52
N ARG A 84 1.45 -1.36 -1.91
CA ARG A 84 0.41 -0.92 -0.97
C ARG A 84 -0.38 -2.13 -0.49
N ILE A 85 -0.50 -2.28 0.82
CA ILE A 85 -1.22 -3.35 1.49
C ILE A 85 -2.25 -2.73 2.42
N TYR A 86 -3.51 -3.12 2.25
CA TYR A 86 -4.59 -2.82 3.20
C TYR A 86 -4.96 -4.08 3.98
N ALA A 87 -5.32 -3.95 5.25
CA ALA A 87 -5.76 -5.06 6.10
C ALA A 87 -7.22 -4.89 6.58
N GLY A 88 -7.95 -3.95 5.99
CA GLY A 88 -9.31 -3.57 6.37
C GLY A 88 -9.47 -2.07 6.60
N ILE A 89 -10.69 -1.66 6.96
CA ILE A 89 -11.08 -0.26 7.14
C ILE A 89 -10.72 0.31 8.52
N PHE A 90 -10.48 -0.55 9.52
CA PHE A 90 -10.17 -0.12 10.87
C PHE A 90 -8.67 0.01 11.08
N SER A 91 -8.25 1.03 11.82
CA SER A 91 -6.85 1.26 12.17
C SER A 91 -6.25 0.09 12.95
N GLU A 92 -7.04 -0.57 13.81
CA GLU A 92 -6.61 -1.75 14.57
C GLU A 92 -6.17 -2.90 13.65
N THR A 93 -6.89 -3.16 12.57
CA THR A 93 -6.50 -4.17 11.58
C THR A 93 -5.20 -3.79 10.87
N GLY A 94 -5.00 -2.50 10.55
CA GLY A 94 -3.73 -2.00 10.01
C GLY A 94 -2.57 -2.18 10.99
N ASP A 95 -2.78 -1.83 12.26
CA ASP A 95 -1.78 -1.98 13.32
C ASP A 95 -1.36 -3.45 13.52
N ARG A 96 -2.32 -4.38 13.47
CA ARG A 96 -2.04 -5.81 13.53
C ARG A 96 -1.20 -6.27 12.35
N ALA A 97 -1.50 -5.82 11.13
CA ALA A 97 -0.71 -6.13 9.94
C ALA A 97 0.72 -5.57 10.03
N VAL A 98 0.88 -4.32 10.47
CA VAL A 98 2.19 -3.71 10.72
C VAL A 98 3.00 -4.55 11.70
N ARG A 99 2.43 -4.88 12.87
CA ARG A 99 3.11 -5.68 13.89
C ARG A 99 3.51 -7.06 13.35
N ALA A 100 2.63 -7.70 12.57
CA ALA A 100 2.92 -9.00 11.96
C ALA A 100 4.14 -8.91 11.00
N PHE A 101 4.17 -7.92 10.10
CA PHE A 101 5.33 -7.73 9.21
C PHE A 101 6.62 -7.39 9.97
N LEU A 102 6.54 -6.53 11.01
CA LEU A 102 7.69 -6.23 11.85
C LEU A 102 8.23 -7.49 12.55
N ALA A 103 7.34 -8.35 13.06
CA ALA A 103 7.72 -9.63 13.68
C ALA A 103 8.40 -10.59 12.69
N LEU A 104 8.05 -10.50 11.40
CA LEU A 104 8.73 -11.24 10.33
C LEU A 104 10.09 -10.65 9.95
N GLY A 105 10.53 -9.55 10.56
CA GLY A 105 11.83 -8.92 10.32
C GLY A 105 11.81 -7.82 9.25
N TRP A 106 10.65 -7.30 8.89
CA TRP A 106 10.57 -6.04 8.16
C TRP A 106 11.00 -4.88 9.07
N ILE A 107 11.59 -3.85 8.48
CA ILE A 107 12.05 -2.66 9.22
C ILE A 107 11.30 -1.42 8.74
N VAL A 108 11.08 -0.47 9.66
CA VAL A 108 10.51 0.84 9.32
C VAL A 108 11.57 1.64 8.56
N GLU A 109 11.27 2.00 7.30
CA GLU A 109 12.11 2.89 6.47
C GLU A 109 11.65 4.34 6.60
N ARG A 110 10.33 4.59 6.63
CA ARG A 110 9.75 5.92 6.79
C ARG A 110 8.36 5.87 7.40
N ILE A 111 7.99 6.92 8.12
CA ILE A 111 6.66 7.14 8.67
C ILE A 111 6.09 8.43 8.04
N ASP A 112 4.99 8.30 7.30
CA ASP A 112 4.30 9.41 6.66
C ASP A 112 3.01 9.70 7.44
N ILE A 113 2.96 10.83 8.15
CA ILE A 113 1.84 11.23 9.00
C ILE A 113 0.87 12.13 8.23
N ALA A 114 -0.42 11.81 8.26
CA ALA A 114 -1.52 12.67 7.82
C ALA A 114 -2.51 12.90 8.98
N PRO A 115 -3.41 13.91 8.91
CA PRO A 115 -4.22 14.34 10.05
C PRO A 115 -5.05 13.23 10.73
N ASN A 116 -5.49 12.22 9.98
CA ASN A 116 -6.39 11.16 10.49
C ASN A 116 -5.82 9.74 10.29
N ARG A 117 -4.62 9.60 9.76
CA ARG A 117 -3.98 8.30 9.47
C ARG A 117 -2.49 8.47 9.32
N ALA A 118 -1.72 7.43 9.65
CA ALA A 118 -0.32 7.36 9.31
C ALA A 118 -0.09 6.18 8.35
N ASN A 119 0.88 6.35 7.45
CA ASN A 119 1.34 5.28 6.59
C ASN A 119 2.78 4.93 6.97
N LEU A 120 3.08 3.65 7.06
CA LEU A 120 4.44 3.15 7.26
C LEU A 120 4.97 2.60 5.96
N LEU A 121 6.12 3.12 5.54
CA LEU A 121 6.95 2.49 4.54
C LEU A 121 7.86 1.47 5.24
N LEU A 122 7.56 0.19 5.05
CA LEU A 122 8.41 -0.90 5.52
C LEU A 122 9.36 -1.36 4.41
N ARG A 123 10.55 -1.79 4.80
CA ARG A 123 11.54 -2.40 3.90
C ARG A 123 11.95 -3.77 4.42
N ARG A 124 12.10 -4.72 3.52
CA ARG A 124 12.69 -6.02 3.87
C ARG A 124 14.21 -5.90 3.85
N PRO A 125 14.94 -6.30 4.91
CA PRO A 125 16.38 -6.35 4.90
C PRO A 125 16.90 -7.22 3.74
N LYS A 126 18.07 -6.87 3.19
CA LYS A 126 18.76 -7.61 2.12
C LYS A 126 18.01 -7.74 0.79
N THR A 127 16.82 -7.15 0.66
CA THR A 127 16.09 -7.06 -0.61
C THR A 127 15.71 -5.60 -0.89
N GLN A 128 15.17 -5.36 -2.09
CA GLN A 128 14.60 -4.06 -2.46
C GLN A 128 13.09 -3.96 -2.22
N SER A 129 12.48 -5.01 -1.65
CA SER A 129 11.04 -5.06 -1.40
C SER A 129 10.62 -4.05 -0.35
N ARG A 130 9.54 -3.34 -0.65
CA ARG A 130 8.95 -2.30 0.21
C ARG A 130 7.44 -2.46 0.28
N LEU A 131 6.87 -2.18 1.44
CA LEU A 131 5.44 -2.20 1.69
C LEU A 131 4.99 -0.83 2.20
N ILE A 132 3.80 -0.40 1.79
CA ILE A 132 3.10 0.70 2.43
C ILE A 132 1.89 0.12 3.16
N LEU A 133 1.81 0.35 4.45
CA LEU A 133 0.71 -0.09 5.32
C LEU A 133 0.12 1.12 6.05
N ASP A 134 -1.19 1.13 6.23
CA ASP A 134 -1.85 2.08 7.13
C ASP A 134 -1.67 1.64 8.58
N CYS A 135 -1.53 2.62 9.46
CA CYS A 135 -1.56 2.42 10.90
C CYS A 135 -2.24 3.59 11.63
N SER A 136 -2.55 3.34 12.90
CA SER A 136 -2.96 4.38 13.84
C SER A 136 -1.81 5.37 14.07
N MET A 137 -2.20 6.60 14.41
CA MET A 137 -1.27 7.64 14.86
C MET A 137 -0.49 7.21 16.10
N GLU A 138 -1.14 6.49 17.02
CA GLU A 138 -0.55 5.98 18.25
C GLU A 138 0.58 4.98 17.96
N LEU A 139 0.35 4.05 17.03
CA LEU A 139 1.38 3.10 16.62
C LEU A 139 2.52 3.82 15.90
N ALA A 140 2.21 4.74 14.99
CA ALA A 140 3.22 5.53 14.28
C ALA A 140 4.14 6.29 15.26
N GLN A 141 3.58 6.95 16.27
CA GLN A 141 4.35 7.68 17.29
C GLN A 141 5.26 6.75 18.12
N ARG A 142 4.77 5.56 18.50
CA ARG A 142 5.59 4.57 19.23
C ARG A 142 6.74 3.99 18.40
N LEU A 143 6.61 3.99 17.07
CA LEU A 143 7.61 3.48 16.14
C LEU A 143 8.58 4.56 15.66
N GLN A 144 8.33 5.83 15.94
CA GLN A 144 9.32 6.88 15.68
C GLN A 144 10.55 6.59 16.56
N PRO A 145 11.78 6.74 16.02
CA PRO A 145 12.98 6.68 16.84
C PRO A 145 12.83 7.75 17.93
N GLN A 146 12.79 7.34 19.20
CA GLN A 146 12.96 8.28 20.30
C GLN A 146 14.39 8.80 20.19
N GLU A 147 14.56 10.11 19.98
CA GLU A 147 15.87 10.73 20.16
C GLU A 147 16.32 10.40 21.58
N ALA A 148 17.38 9.61 21.71
CA ALA A 148 18.04 9.41 22.99
C ALA A 148 18.71 10.75 23.33
N GLU A 149 18.14 11.47 24.30
CA GLU A 149 18.83 12.57 25.00
C GLU A 149 20.10 12.05 25.70
#